data_AF-A0A923XH64-F1
#
_entry.id   AF-A0A923XH64-F1
#
_cell.length_a   1.000
_cell.length_b   1.000
_cell.length_c   1.000
_cell.angle_alpha   90.00
_cell.angle_beta   90.00
_cell.angle_gamma   90.00
#
_symmetry.space_group_name_H-M   'P 1'
#
loop_
_entity.id
_entity.type
_entity.pdbx_description
1 polymer ?
#
loop_
_entity_poly.entity_id
_entity_poly.type
_entity_poly.pdbx_seq_one_letter_code
_entity_poly.pdbx_strand_id
1 'polypeptide(L)'
;MADTIPVIVNASAGNGSTAGWVENLEQKFAAAGLLAKLHLMQHGSDITPAVEAALKAGARLVVAGGGDGTVSAVAASLVGSGAALGVLPMGTLNHFAKDLGIPLEPEQAIAVLATGRRLDVDVGEVNGRIFINNSSLGLYPDIVRDREQRRRRLGHGKWRALLAASVTAARRYPVLRVEIEVDGQHLVRRTPFVFIGNNQ
;
A
#
# COMPACT_ATOMS: atom_id res chain seq x y z
N MET A 1 32.00 2.02 -8.19
CA MET A 1 31.01 1.52 -9.17
C MET A 1 29.73 2.26 -8.86
N ALA A 2 29.00 2.76 -9.86
CA ALA A 2 27.74 3.43 -9.58
C ALA A 2 26.73 2.37 -9.09
N ASP A 3 26.22 2.53 -7.88
CA ASP A 3 25.30 1.55 -7.27
C ASP A 3 23.98 1.55 -8.05
N THR A 4 23.66 0.43 -8.70
CA THR A 4 22.40 0.28 -9.42
C THR A 4 21.23 0.20 -8.45
N ILE A 5 20.23 1.05 -8.64
CA ILE A 5 19.03 1.13 -7.81
C ILE A 5 18.02 0.06 -8.26
N PRO A 6 17.66 -0.91 -7.42
CA PRO A 6 16.60 -1.86 -7.71
C PRO A 6 15.23 -1.14 -7.67
N VAL A 7 14.49 -1.27 -8.76
CA VAL A 7 13.12 -0.73 -8.90
C VAL A 7 12.15 -1.89 -9.01
N ILE A 8 11.43 -2.16 -7.93
CA ILE A 8 10.43 -3.23 -7.84
C ILE A 8 9.11 -2.68 -8.38
N VAL A 9 8.72 -3.11 -9.58
CA VAL A 9 7.52 -2.63 -10.26
C VAL A 9 6.48 -3.73 -10.28
N ASN A 10 5.29 -3.45 -9.75
CA ASN A 10 4.16 -4.37 -9.84
C ASN A 10 3.40 -4.13 -11.15
N ALA A 11 3.53 -5.04 -12.13
CA ALA A 11 2.91 -4.92 -13.45
C ALA A 11 1.37 -5.03 -13.40
N SER A 12 0.81 -5.57 -12.32
CA SER A 12 -0.65 -5.63 -12.09
C SER A 12 -1.24 -4.35 -11.50
N ALA A 13 -0.40 -3.41 -11.04
CA ALA A 13 -0.84 -2.14 -10.50
C ALA A 13 -1.09 -1.14 -11.64
N GLY A 14 -2.36 -0.90 -11.97
CA GLY A 14 -2.78 0.18 -12.87
C GLY A 14 -3.73 -0.27 -13.98
N ASN A 15 -4.49 0.69 -14.51
CA ASN A 15 -5.57 0.47 -15.47
C ASN A 15 -5.01 0.38 -16.90
N GLY A 16 -4.22 -0.65 -17.23
CA GLY A 16 -3.74 -0.93 -18.59
C GLY A 16 -2.75 0.08 -19.21
N SER A 17 -2.63 1.30 -18.67
CA SER A 17 -1.66 2.33 -19.08
C SER A 17 -0.24 2.09 -18.57
N THR A 18 -0.06 1.15 -17.63
CA THR A 18 1.22 0.82 -17.01
C THR A 18 2.22 0.23 -18.01
N ALA A 19 1.75 -0.51 -19.03
CA ALA A 19 2.60 -1.25 -19.96
C ALA A 19 3.52 -0.34 -20.81
N GLY A 20 3.00 0.76 -21.36
CA GLY A 20 3.80 1.68 -22.19
C GLY A 20 4.77 2.57 -21.38
N TRP A 21 4.57 2.69 -20.07
CA TRP A 21 5.36 3.56 -19.21
C TRP A 21 6.57 2.85 -18.61
N VAL A 22 6.45 1.54 -18.36
CA VAL A 22 7.55 0.68 -17.92
C VAL A 22 8.67 0.61 -18.95
N GLU A 23 8.32 0.62 -20.24
CA GLU A 23 9.25 0.44 -21.35
C GLU A 23 10.34 1.52 -21.44
N ASN A 24 10.08 2.72 -20.90
CA ASN A 24 11.02 3.85 -20.89
C ASN A 24 11.53 4.21 -19.49
N LEU A 25 11.19 3.44 -18.46
CA LEU A 25 11.47 3.84 -17.08
C LEU A 25 12.99 3.91 -16.81
N GLU A 26 13.78 2.94 -17.31
CA GLU A 26 15.25 2.98 -17.18
C GLU A 26 15.86 4.21 -17.86
N GLN A 27 15.33 4.62 -19.01
CA GLN A 27 15.78 5.84 -19.71
C GLN A 27 15.47 7.10 -18.89
N LYS A 28 14.32 7.15 -18.22
CA LYS A 28 13.96 8.29 -17.34
C LYS A 28 14.85 8.36 -16.11
N PHE A 29 15.19 7.23 -15.50
CA PHE A 29 16.20 7.19 -14.44
C PHE A 29 17.55 7.66 -14.94
N ALA A 30 18.00 7.19 -16.10
CA ALA A 30 19.26 7.60 -16.70
C ALA A 30 19.29 9.12 -17.01
N ALA A 31 18.19 9.69 -17.49
CA ALA A 31 18.05 11.12 -17.71
C ALA A 31 18.14 11.95 -16.42
N ALA A 32 17.76 11.36 -15.28
CA ALA A 32 17.95 11.93 -13.95
C ALA A 32 19.32 11.61 -13.32
N GLY A 33 20.24 10.99 -14.08
CA GLY A 33 21.59 10.63 -13.60
C GLY A 33 21.62 9.41 -12.68
N LEU A 34 20.55 8.61 -12.66
CA LEU A 34 20.42 7.41 -11.83
C LEU A 34 20.56 6.15 -12.68
N LEU A 35 21.29 5.16 -12.17
CA LEU A 35 21.29 3.81 -12.74
C LEU A 35 20.24 2.98 -12.03
N ALA A 36 19.21 2.54 -12.77
CA ALA A 36 18.15 1.70 -12.25
C ALA A 36 18.15 0.33 -12.90
N LYS A 37 17.70 -0.69 -12.15
CA LYS A 37 17.40 -2.02 -12.67
C LYS A 37 15.95 -2.35 -12.35
N LEU A 38 15.15 -2.57 -13.38
CA LEU A 38 13.74 -2.90 -13.19
C LEU A 38 13.54 -4.37 -12.84
N HIS A 39 12.70 -4.61 -11.84
CA HIS A 39 12.22 -5.93 -11.45
C HIS A 39 10.70 -5.93 -11.60
N LEU A 40 10.21 -6.48 -12.72
CA LEU A 40 8.78 -6.54 -13.01
C LEU A 40 8.14 -7.77 -12.36
N MET A 41 7.26 -7.53 -11.41
CA MET A 41 6.55 -8.58 -10.67
C MET A 41 5.16 -8.78 -11.25
N GLN A 42 4.78 -10.05 -11.44
CA GLN A 42 3.42 -10.43 -11.85
C GLN A 42 2.50 -10.62 -10.65
N HIS A 43 3.06 -11.06 -9.52
CA HIS A 43 2.33 -11.30 -8.29
C HIS A 43 2.93 -10.53 -7.11
N GLY A 44 2.08 -10.06 -6.20
CA GLY A 44 2.52 -9.37 -4.99
C GLY A 44 3.40 -10.24 -4.07
N SER A 45 3.27 -11.56 -4.16
CA SER A 45 4.12 -12.53 -3.45
C SER A 45 5.60 -12.45 -3.82
N ASP A 46 5.90 -11.92 -5.02
CA ASP A 46 7.25 -11.91 -5.57
C ASP A 46 8.05 -10.66 -5.10
N ILE A 47 7.36 -9.68 -4.49
CA ILE A 47 7.95 -8.43 -4.02
C ILE A 47 8.97 -8.69 -2.92
N THR A 48 8.60 -9.43 -1.88
CA THR A 48 9.46 -9.67 -0.72
C THR A 48 10.76 -10.39 -1.09
N PRO A 49 10.74 -11.51 -1.83
CA PRO A 49 11.98 -12.15 -2.29
C PRO A 49 12.87 -11.24 -3.14
N ALA A 50 12.28 -10.38 -3.97
CA ALA A 50 13.03 -9.43 -4.79
C ALA A 50 13.72 -8.35 -3.95
N VAL A 51 13.03 -7.80 -2.94
CA VAL A 51 13.61 -6.83 -2.00
C VAL A 51 14.72 -7.48 -1.18
N GLU A 52 14.51 -8.70 -0.66
CA GLU A 52 15.54 -9.42 0.08
C GLU A 52 16.80 -9.70 -0.76
N ALA A 53 16.63 -10.08 -2.03
CA ALA A 53 17.74 -10.28 -2.95
C ALA A 53 18.51 -8.97 -3.19
N ALA A 54 17.80 -7.86 -3.34
CA ALA A 54 18.41 -6.54 -3.48
C ALA A 54 19.20 -6.13 -2.22
N LEU A 55 18.64 -6.34 -1.03
CA LEU A 55 19.32 -6.07 0.24
C LEU A 55 20.59 -6.93 0.40
N LYS A 56 20.51 -8.23 0.07
CA LYS A 56 21.68 -9.14 0.07
C LYS A 56 22.77 -8.69 -0.92
N ALA A 57 22.38 -8.04 -2.02
CA ALA A 57 23.31 -7.44 -2.97
C ALA A 57 23.88 -6.09 -2.53
N GLY A 58 23.52 -5.59 -1.34
CA GLY A 58 24.03 -4.35 -0.75
C GLY A 58 23.24 -3.09 -1.11
N ALA A 59 22.03 -3.23 -1.66
CA ALA A 59 21.20 -2.08 -2.01
C ALA A 59 20.87 -1.22 -0.77
N ARG A 60 21.18 0.08 -0.84
CA ARG A 60 20.88 1.06 0.21
C ARG A 60 19.63 1.90 -0.06
N LEU A 61 19.07 1.75 -1.25
CA LEU A 61 17.83 2.36 -1.71
C LEU A 61 17.10 1.31 -2.55
N VAL A 62 15.82 1.08 -2.25
CA VAL A 62 14.95 0.22 -3.06
C VAL A 62 13.71 1.01 -3.43
N VAL A 63 13.38 1.06 -4.71
CA VAL A 63 12.26 1.86 -5.22
C VAL A 63 11.05 0.97 -5.46
N ALA A 64 9.91 1.34 -4.89
CA ALA A 64 8.63 0.69 -5.12
C ALA A 64 7.85 1.43 -6.23
N GLY A 65 7.63 0.77 -7.36
CA GLY A 65 6.78 1.23 -8.45
C GLY A 65 5.43 0.54 -8.44
N GLY A 66 4.38 1.26 -8.02
CA GLY A 66 3.04 0.70 -7.93
C GLY A 66 2.09 1.59 -7.14
N GLY A 67 0.97 1.00 -6.72
CA GLY A 67 0.05 1.63 -5.76
C GLY A 67 0.44 1.37 -4.30
N ASP A 68 -0.41 1.82 -3.39
CA ASP A 68 -0.17 1.76 -1.94
C ASP A 68 0.14 0.33 -1.42
N GLY A 69 -0.48 -0.70 -2.00
CA GLY A 69 -0.18 -2.09 -1.64
C GLY A 69 1.24 -2.54 -2.00
N THR A 70 1.76 -2.10 -3.15
CA THR A 70 3.15 -2.38 -3.56
C THR A 70 4.13 -1.61 -2.69
N VAL A 71 3.85 -0.34 -2.43
CA VAL A 71 4.66 0.50 -1.54
C VAL A 71 4.71 -0.10 -0.14
N SER A 72 3.56 -0.53 0.41
CA SER A 72 3.49 -1.18 1.72
C SER A 72 4.25 -2.51 1.77
N ALA A 73 4.20 -3.31 0.72
CA ALA A 73 4.92 -4.59 0.66
C ALA A 73 6.45 -4.38 0.63
N VAL A 74 6.93 -3.42 -0.17
CA VAL A 74 8.36 -3.08 -0.20
C VAL A 74 8.78 -2.48 1.15
N ALA A 75 8.01 -1.52 1.69
CA ALA A 75 8.29 -0.90 2.98
C ALA A 75 8.43 -1.94 4.09
N ALA A 76 7.50 -2.91 4.17
CA ALA A 76 7.54 -4.00 5.14
C ALA A 76 8.85 -4.81 5.06
N SER A 77 9.34 -5.08 3.86
CA SER A 77 10.60 -5.81 3.65
C SER A 77 11.86 -4.99 3.93
N LEU A 78 11.75 -3.65 4.04
CA LEU A 78 12.87 -2.77 4.35
C LEU A 78 13.01 -2.43 5.84
N VAL A 79 11.98 -2.68 6.66
CA VAL A 79 12.02 -2.40 8.11
C VAL A 79 13.23 -3.11 8.74
N GLY A 80 14.03 -2.35 9.50
CA GLY A 80 15.24 -2.86 10.16
C GLY A 80 16.45 -3.10 9.25
N SER A 81 16.33 -2.96 7.93
CA SER A 81 17.44 -3.17 6.99
C SER A 81 18.42 -2.00 6.90
N GLY A 82 17.99 -0.80 7.30
CA GLY A 82 18.75 0.45 7.12
C GLY A 82 18.79 0.97 5.67
N ALA A 83 18.14 0.30 4.72
CA ALA A 83 17.95 0.78 3.36
C ALA A 83 16.73 1.71 3.27
N ALA A 84 16.83 2.72 2.41
CA ALA A 84 15.77 3.68 2.18
C ALA A 84 14.72 3.16 1.18
N LEU A 85 13.46 3.56 1.39
CA LEU A 85 12.37 3.36 0.43
C LEU A 85 12.29 4.54 -0.53
N GLY A 86 12.37 4.26 -1.83
CA GLY A 86 11.93 5.19 -2.88
C GLY A 86 10.52 4.86 -3.34
N VAL A 87 9.74 5.85 -3.74
CA VAL A 87 8.36 5.65 -4.19
C VAL A 87 8.17 6.21 -5.60
N LEU A 88 7.68 5.36 -6.50
CA LEU A 88 7.16 5.76 -7.79
C LEU A 88 5.64 5.54 -7.80
N PRO A 89 4.84 6.62 -7.69
CA PRO A 89 3.40 6.52 -7.59
C PRO A 89 2.80 6.08 -8.93
N MET A 90 2.47 4.80 -9.05
CA MET A 90 1.89 4.20 -10.26
C MET A 90 0.49 3.61 -10.02
N GLY A 91 -0.05 3.76 -8.81
CA GLY A 91 -1.41 3.37 -8.46
C GLY A 91 -2.44 4.47 -8.67
N THR A 92 -3.69 4.18 -8.32
CA THR A 92 -4.81 5.13 -8.47
C THR A 92 -4.88 6.15 -7.35
N LEU A 93 -4.67 5.73 -6.09
CA LEU A 93 -4.85 6.61 -4.93
C LEU A 93 -3.53 7.22 -4.45
N ASN A 94 -2.48 6.41 -4.35
CA ASN A 94 -1.11 6.81 -3.98
C ASN A 94 -1.10 7.66 -2.71
N HIS A 95 -1.82 7.21 -1.69
CA HIS A 95 -1.93 7.92 -0.41
C HIS A 95 -0.56 8.18 0.19
N PHE A 96 0.29 7.14 0.27
CA PHE A 96 1.60 7.28 0.89
C PHE A 96 2.51 8.31 0.17
N ALA A 97 2.44 8.37 -1.16
CA ALA A 97 3.19 9.37 -1.92
C ALA A 97 2.68 10.79 -1.64
N LYS A 98 1.35 10.98 -1.52
CA LYS A 98 0.74 12.28 -1.22
C LYS A 98 1.11 12.77 0.19
N ASP A 99 1.05 11.89 1.19
CA ASP A 99 1.38 12.21 2.58
C ASP A 99 2.83 12.72 2.70
N LEU A 100 3.74 12.16 1.89
CA LEU A 100 5.15 12.56 1.84
C LEU A 100 5.46 13.71 0.87
N GLY A 101 4.45 14.27 0.19
CA GLY A 101 4.62 15.33 -0.79
C GLY A 101 5.39 14.91 -2.05
N ILE A 102 5.40 13.61 -2.36
CA ILE A 102 6.03 13.08 -3.56
C ILE A 102 5.13 13.40 -4.76
N PRO A 103 5.66 14.04 -5.82
CA PRO A 103 4.90 14.33 -7.03
C PRO A 103 4.30 13.06 -7.64
N LEU A 104 3.07 13.14 -8.12
CA LEU A 104 2.39 12.01 -8.77
C LEU A 104 2.86 11.80 -10.22
N GLU A 105 3.41 12.84 -10.85
CA GLU A 105 4.02 12.72 -12.17
C GLU A 105 5.34 11.97 -12.03
N PRO A 106 5.55 10.82 -12.70
CA PRO A 106 6.64 9.97 -12.27
C PRO A 106 8.03 10.47 -12.69
N GLU A 107 8.18 11.33 -13.71
CA GLU A 107 9.45 12.04 -13.97
C GLU A 107 9.84 12.93 -12.79
N GLN A 108 8.87 13.61 -12.18
CA GLN A 108 9.10 14.44 -11.00
C GLN A 108 9.39 13.56 -9.78
N ALA A 109 8.71 12.42 -9.64
CA ALA A 109 9.02 11.43 -8.61
C ALA A 109 10.45 10.88 -8.75
N ILE A 110 10.91 10.58 -9.97
CA ILE A 110 12.29 10.16 -10.24
C ILE A 110 13.28 11.28 -9.89
N ALA A 111 12.97 12.53 -10.19
CA ALA A 111 13.82 13.66 -9.79
C ALA A 111 13.96 13.77 -8.26
N VAL A 112 12.90 13.47 -7.51
CA VAL A 112 12.95 13.37 -6.03
C VAL A 112 13.86 12.23 -5.57
N LEU A 113 13.92 11.09 -6.28
CA LEU A 113 14.86 10.02 -5.94
C LEU A 113 16.33 10.45 -6.11
N ALA A 114 16.61 11.35 -7.06
CA ALA A 114 17.95 11.84 -7.33
C ALA A 114 18.38 12.98 -6.38
N THR A 115 17.47 13.89 -6.04
CA THR A 115 17.80 15.17 -5.39
C THR A 115 17.06 15.41 -4.07
N GLY A 116 16.12 14.54 -3.72
CA GLY A 116 15.28 14.69 -2.55
C GLY A 116 16.02 14.42 -1.24
N ARG A 117 15.29 14.63 -0.14
CA ARG A 117 15.77 14.36 1.22
C ARG A 117 15.27 13.01 1.71
N ARG A 118 16.07 12.37 2.57
CA ARG A 118 15.62 11.21 3.35
C ARG A 118 14.84 11.68 4.56
N LEU A 119 13.78 10.97 4.90
CA LEU A 119 12.93 11.21 6.04
C LEU A 119 12.77 9.90 6.79
N ASP A 120 12.82 9.97 8.12
CA ASP A 120 12.41 8.85 8.96
C ASP A 120 10.88 8.85 9.02
N VAL A 121 10.29 7.67 8.83
CA VAL A 121 8.85 7.45 8.81
C VAL A 121 8.55 6.29 9.74
N ASP A 122 7.63 6.52 10.68
CA ASP A 122 7.16 5.47 11.57
C ASP A 122 6.39 4.40 10.79
N VAL A 123 6.39 3.18 11.30
CA VAL A 123 5.58 2.09 10.76
C VAL A 123 4.79 1.44 11.87
N GLY A 124 3.58 1.00 11.56
CA GLY A 124 2.78 0.20 12.49
C GLY A 124 2.97 -1.28 12.25
N GLU A 125 2.84 -2.10 13.29
CA GLU A 125 2.84 -3.55 13.19
C GLU A 125 1.56 -4.13 13.81
N VAL A 126 0.93 -5.09 13.13
CA VAL A 126 -0.16 -5.90 13.68
C VAL A 126 0.14 -7.38 13.44
N ASN A 127 0.32 -8.14 14.53
CA ASN A 127 0.57 -9.59 14.48
C ASN A 127 1.72 -9.97 13.52
N GLY A 128 2.86 -9.28 13.57
CA GLY A 128 3.99 -9.53 12.67
C GLY A 128 3.84 -8.96 11.26
N ARG A 129 2.78 -8.17 10.99
CA ARG A 129 2.55 -7.53 9.68
C ARG A 129 2.69 -6.03 9.77
N ILE A 130 3.63 -5.50 9.01
CA ILE A 130 3.88 -4.06 8.90
C ILE A 130 2.79 -3.39 8.05
N PHE A 131 2.36 -2.20 8.47
CA PHE A 131 1.54 -1.28 7.68
C PHE A 131 2.11 0.14 7.78
N ILE A 132 2.00 0.90 6.69
CA ILE A 132 2.56 2.26 6.60
C ILE A 132 1.50 3.36 6.64
N ASN A 133 0.22 3.04 6.42
CA ASN A 133 -0.85 4.05 6.37
C ASN A 133 -1.86 3.82 7.49
N ASN A 134 -2.60 2.70 7.42
CA ASN A 134 -3.56 2.37 8.45
C ASN A 134 -3.81 0.87 8.56
N SER A 135 -4.31 0.47 9.72
CA SER A 135 -4.88 -0.84 9.99
C SER A 135 -6.26 -0.65 10.61
N SER A 136 -7.23 -1.48 10.22
CA SER A 136 -8.59 -1.34 10.71
C SER A 136 -9.27 -2.68 10.96
N LEU A 137 -10.13 -2.69 11.97
CA LEU A 137 -10.84 -3.86 12.47
C LEU A 137 -12.32 -3.51 12.67
N GLY A 138 -13.23 -4.42 12.33
CA GLY A 138 -14.67 -4.14 12.30
C GLY A 138 -15.19 -4.00 10.89
N LEU A 139 -16.11 -3.06 10.63
CA LEU A 139 -17.05 -3.00 9.50
C LEU A 139 -16.51 -2.99 8.04
N TYR A 140 -15.31 -3.49 7.74
CA TYR A 140 -14.76 -3.57 6.38
C TYR A 140 -14.81 -4.99 5.76
N PRO A 141 -14.43 -6.09 6.44
CA PRO A 141 -14.39 -7.42 5.83
C PRO A 141 -15.78 -8.03 5.58
N ASP A 142 -16.73 -7.83 6.50
CA ASP A 142 -18.07 -8.42 6.39
C ASP A 142 -18.96 -7.70 5.38
N ILE A 143 -18.85 -6.37 5.27
CA ILE A 143 -19.58 -5.60 4.25
C ILE A 143 -19.08 -5.93 2.84
N VAL A 144 -17.76 -6.06 2.65
CA VAL A 144 -17.18 -6.40 1.33
C VAL A 144 -17.55 -7.84 0.94
N ARG A 145 -17.44 -8.82 1.85
CA ARG A 145 -17.81 -10.21 1.59
C ARG A 145 -19.31 -10.40 1.31
N ASP A 146 -20.16 -9.67 2.04
CA ASP A 146 -21.61 -9.76 1.89
C ASP A 146 -22.11 -9.08 0.59
N ARG A 147 -21.42 -8.03 0.13
CA ARG A 147 -21.72 -7.34 -1.13
C ARG A 147 -21.44 -8.20 -2.37
N GLU A 148 -20.35 -8.98 -2.37
CA GLU A 148 -20.02 -9.88 -3.48
C GLU A 148 -21.00 -11.07 -3.58
N GLN A 149 -21.43 -11.63 -2.46
CA GLN A 149 -22.38 -12.75 -2.45
C GLN A 149 -23.80 -12.33 -2.88
N ARG A 150 -24.25 -11.12 -2.53
CA ARG A 150 -25.60 -10.65 -2.88
C ARG A 150 -25.74 -10.16 -4.32
N ARG A 151 -24.65 -9.70 -4.96
CA ARG A 151 -24.66 -9.32 -6.39
C ARG A 151 -25.02 -10.47 -7.33
N ARG A 152 -24.79 -11.72 -6.90
CA ARG A 152 -25.14 -12.93 -7.68
C ARG A 152 -26.60 -13.35 -7.58
N ARG A 153 -27.40 -12.79 -6.65
CA ARG A 153 -28.72 -13.36 -6.29
C ARG A 153 -29.96 -12.50 -6.60
N LEU A 154 -29.84 -11.21 -6.94
CA LEU A 154 -31.00 -10.31 -6.92
C LEU A 154 -31.43 -9.77 -8.30
N GLY A 155 -32.38 -10.48 -8.91
CA GLY A 155 -33.33 -9.95 -9.89
C GLY A 155 -34.64 -9.47 -9.24
N HIS A 156 -35.23 -8.42 -9.82
CA HIS A 156 -36.61 -7.89 -9.69
C HIS A 156 -37.30 -7.80 -8.30
N GLY A 157 -36.63 -7.19 -7.32
CA GLY A 157 -37.27 -6.74 -6.07
C GLY A 157 -36.59 -5.52 -5.45
N LYS A 158 -36.13 -4.56 -6.28
CA LYS A 158 -35.10 -3.56 -5.95
C LYS A 158 -35.34 -2.82 -4.63
N TRP A 159 -36.54 -2.31 -4.36
CA TRP A 159 -36.79 -1.51 -3.15
C TRP A 159 -37.00 -2.34 -1.88
N ARG A 160 -37.64 -3.50 -1.97
CA ARG A 160 -37.84 -4.41 -0.83
C ARG A 160 -36.54 -5.11 -0.43
N ALA A 161 -35.75 -5.52 -1.42
CA ALA A 161 -34.42 -6.07 -1.19
C ALA A 161 -33.48 -5.01 -0.61
N LEU A 162 -33.54 -3.77 -1.09
CA LEU A 162 -32.77 -2.64 -0.55
C LEU A 162 -33.19 -2.33 0.90
N LEU A 163 -34.48 -2.17 1.18
CA LEU A 163 -34.99 -1.93 2.54
C LEU A 163 -34.66 -3.06 3.51
N ALA A 164 -34.90 -4.32 3.11
CA ALA A 164 -34.55 -5.48 3.92
C ALA A 164 -33.03 -5.58 4.14
N ALA A 165 -32.21 -5.27 3.14
CA ALA A 165 -30.76 -5.21 3.27
C ALA A 165 -30.30 -4.06 4.19
N SER A 166 -30.89 -2.87 4.08
CA SER A 166 -30.62 -1.73 4.95
C SER A 166 -31.01 -2.00 6.41
N VAL A 167 -32.17 -2.62 6.64
CA VAL A 167 -32.63 -3.00 7.98
C VAL A 167 -31.79 -4.15 8.56
N THR A 168 -31.40 -5.12 7.73
CA THR A 168 -30.54 -6.22 8.17
C THR A 168 -29.12 -5.72 8.47
N ALA A 169 -28.56 -4.82 7.63
CA ALA A 169 -27.28 -4.16 7.86
C ALA A 169 -27.31 -3.30 9.13
N ALA A 170 -28.43 -2.58 9.37
CA ALA A 170 -28.63 -1.80 10.59
C ALA A 170 -28.82 -2.66 11.86
N ARG A 171 -29.38 -3.87 11.73
CA ARG A 171 -29.59 -4.80 12.86
C ARG A 171 -28.41 -5.74 13.13
N ARG A 172 -27.51 -5.90 12.17
CA ARG A 172 -26.27 -6.71 12.28
C ARG A 172 -25.02 -5.87 12.48
N TYR A 173 -25.09 -4.59 12.88
CA TYR A 173 -23.90 -3.84 13.27
C TYR A 173 -23.16 -4.63 14.36
N PRO A 174 -22.07 -5.33 14.05
CA PRO A 174 -21.38 -6.14 15.04
C PRO A 174 -20.63 -5.13 15.89
N VAL A 175 -21.24 -4.77 17.02
CA VAL A 175 -20.60 -3.93 18.00
C VAL A 175 -19.55 -4.81 18.66
N LEU A 176 -18.30 -4.59 18.27
CA LEU A 176 -17.17 -5.27 18.85
C LEU A 176 -16.95 -4.71 20.26
N ARG A 177 -16.88 -5.61 21.24
CA ARG A 177 -16.30 -5.26 22.52
C ARG A 177 -14.79 -5.37 22.35
N VAL A 178 -14.12 -4.23 22.35
CA VAL A 178 -12.67 -4.13 22.21
C VAL A 178 -12.09 -3.69 23.54
N GLU A 179 -11.02 -4.35 23.94
CA GLU A 179 -10.15 -3.92 25.01
C GLU A 179 -8.90 -3.36 24.35
N ILE A 180 -8.58 -2.12 24.69
CA ILE A 180 -7.51 -1.34 24.08
C ILE A 180 -6.60 -0.90 25.21
N GLU A 181 -5.32 -1.25 25.11
CA GLU A 181 -4.28 -0.73 25.97
C GLU A 181 -3.41 0.22 25.14
N VAL A 182 -3.33 1.49 25.56
CA VAL A 182 -2.49 2.52 24.91
C VAL A 182 -1.77 3.30 26.00
N ASP A 183 -0.45 3.39 25.91
CA ASP A 183 0.38 4.14 26.88
C ASP A 183 0.09 3.77 28.34
N GLY A 184 -0.14 2.48 28.61
CA GLY A 184 -0.51 1.95 29.93
C GLY A 184 -1.94 2.24 30.38
N GLN A 185 -2.77 2.86 29.54
CA GLN A 185 -4.19 3.07 29.80
C GLN A 185 -5.03 1.95 29.22
N HIS A 186 -5.81 1.29 30.08
CA HIS A 186 -6.76 0.26 29.67
C HIS A 186 -8.14 0.87 29.42
N LEU A 187 -8.66 0.64 28.21
CA LEU A 187 -9.94 1.15 27.75
C LEU A 187 -10.77 0.00 27.20
N VAL A 188 -11.94 -0.24 27.80
CA VAL A 188 -12.94 -1.13 27.24
C VAL A 188 -13.96 -0.29 26.48
N ARG A 189 -14.17 -0.59 25.20
CA ARG A 189 -15.13 0.12 24.35
C ARG A 189 -16.00 -0.86 23.56
N ARG A 190 -17.20 -0.40 23.26
CA ARG A 190 -18.14 -1.07 22.36
C ARG A 190 -18.26 -0.23 21.11
N THR A 191 -17.66 -0.67 20.01
CA THR A 191 -17.58 0.10 18.77
C THR A 191 -17.80 -0.81 17.55
N PRO A 192 -18.45 -0.33 16.48
CA PRO A 192 -18.56 -1.09 15.23
C PRO A 192 -17.24 -1.16 14.43
N PHE A 193 -16.27 -0.32 14.79
CA PHE A 193 -15.04 -0.12 14.02
C PHE A 193 -13.90 0.41 14.89
N VAL A 194 -12.70 -0.07 14.63
CA VAL A 194 -11.44 0.43 15.17
C VAL A 194 -10.54 0.76 14.00
N PHE A 195 -9.96 1.96 14.01
CA PHE A 195 -9.02 2.45 13.02
C PHE A 195 -7.75 2.90 13.72
N ILE A 196 -6.62 2.42 13.25
CA ILE A 196 -5.29 2.80 13.71
C ILE A 196 -4.61 3.42 12.49
N GLY A 197 -4.38 4.73 12.53
CA GLY A 197 -3.66 5.46 11.50
C GLY A 197 -2.19 5.64 11.91
N ASN A 198 -1.31 5.62 10.91
CA ASN A 198 0.12 5.90 11.04
C ASN A 198 0.50 7.21 10.33
N ASN A 199 -0.23 7.57 9.26
CA ASN A 199 -0.01 8.80 8.50
C ASN A 199 -1.12 9.84 8.77
N GLN A 200 -0.81 11.12 8.53
CA GLN A 200 -1.71 12.27 8.71
C GLN A 200 -2.68 12.47 7.56
#